data_AF-X1LU93-F1
#
_entry.id   AF-X1LU93-F1
#
_cell.length_a   1.000
_cell.length_b   1.000
_cell.length_c   1.000
_cell.angle_alpha   90.00
_cell.angle_beta   90.00
_cell.angle_gamma   90.00
#
_symmetry.space_group_name_H-M   'P 1'
#
loop_
_entity.id
_entity.type
_entity.pdbx_description
1 polymer ?
#
loop_
_entity_poly.entity_id
_entity_poly.type
_entity_poly.pdbx_seq_one_letter_code
_entity_poly.pdbx_strand_id
1 'polypeptide(L)'
;MIIVNASTVTPDELALINDLALITGNVGRDGAGIIALRASGNAQGLIDMGVSPDYLPGQQPLSDIAVAQKFEAAWHTTLPLEKGKDTIGIIEGIKKGDIQGILILGINAISEIGNAVFETPNFSVLVHTVFPETPPYPDVVLPRATFAESAGTFTNCERRVQRLQRAILPFSSKDNWEIISLLANAMDYPMDYSSVSDISTEIANLAPIFKAGIYGKQWPFLDNGRFRTKDGLAHLHPC
;
A
#
# COMPACT_ATOMS: atom_id res chain seq x y z
N MET A 1 10.55 -6.49 -23.04
CA MET A 1 9.88 -5.89 -21.88
C MET A 1 8.60 -5.23 -22.38
N ILE A 2 7.49 -5.44 -21.67
CA ILE A 2 6.20 -4.80 -21.97
C ILE A 2 5.96 -3.74 -20.89
N ILE A 3 5.61 -2.53 -21.30
CA ILE A 3 5.29 -1.43 -20.37
C ILE A 3 3.85 -1.03 -20.62
N VAL A 4 3.06 -0.99 -19.55
CA VAL A 4 1.63 -0.64 -19.60
C VAL A 4 1.35 0.54 -18.68
N ASN A 5 0.39 1.38 -19.06
CA ASN A 5 -0.12 2.41 -18.16
C ASN A 5 -1.18 1.80 -17.23
N ALA A 6 -0.85 1.70 -15.94
CA ALA A 6 -1.72 1.08 -14.94
C ALA A 6 -3.01 1.87 -14.68
N SER A 7 -3.07 3.14 -15.10
CA SER A 7 -4.26 3.98 -14.92
C SER A 7 -5.30 3.80 -16.04
N THR A 8 -4.93 3.16 -17.15
CA THR A 8 -5.81 3.01 -18.31
C THR A 8 -6.04 1.57 -18.73
N VAL A 9 -5.13 0.66 -18.37
CA VAL A 9 -5.29 -0.77 -18.67
C VAL A 9 -6.37 -1.38 -17.78
N THR A 10 -7.32 -2.08 -18.39
CA THR A 10 -8.34 -2.84 -17.69
C THR A 10 -7.80 -4.19 -17.19
N PRO A 11 -8.46 -4.84 -16.21
CA PRO A 11 -8.06 -6.18 -15.77
C PRO A 11 -8.00 -7.20 -16.91
N ASP A 12 -8.97 -7.18 -17.83
CA ASP A 12 -9.04 -8.12 -18.96
C ASP A 12 -7.91 -7.87 -19.96
N GLU A 13 -7.64 -6.60 -20.29
CA GLU A 13 -6.48 -6.24 -21.14
C GLU A 13 -5.16 -6.64 -20.48
N LEU A 14 -5.03 -6.47 -19.17
CA LEU A 14 -3.83 -6.87 -18.44
C LEU A 14 -3.65 -8.39 -18.44
N ALA A 15 -4.74 -9.16 -18.35
CA ALA A 15 -4.71 -10.62 -18.48
C ALA A 15 -4.21 -11.05 -19.86
N LEU A 16 -4.73 -10.44 -20.93
CA LEU A 16 -4.28 -10.71 -22.31
C LEU A 16 -2.82 -10.32 -22.54
N ILE A 17 -2.36 -9.22 -21.93
CA ILE A 17 -0.95 -8.81 -21.99
C ILE A 17 -0.06 -9.80 -21.23
N ASN A 18 -0.53 -10.35 -20.12
CA ASN A 18 0.15 -11.42 -19.40
C ASN A 18 0.28 -12.68 -20.28
N ASP A 19 -0.81 -13.11 -20.93
CA ASP A 19 -0.79 -14.24 -21.85
C ASP A 19 0.18 -14.03 -23.01
N LEU A 20 0.19 -12.84 -23.59
CA LEU A 20 1.17 -12.47 -24.62
C LEU A 20 2.61 -12.61 -24.11
N ALA A 21 2.89 -12.12 -22.89
CA ALA A 21 4.22 -12.23 -22.29
C ALA A 21 4.63 -13.71 -22.08
N LEU A 22 3.69 -14.56 -21.67
CA LEU A 22 3.91 -15.99 -21.47
C LEU A 22 4.16 -16.73 -22.79
N ILE A 23 3.27 -16.55 -23.77
CA ILE A 23 3.36 -17.21 -25.09
C ILE A 23 4.65 -16.83 -25.82
N THR A 24 5.09 -15.58 -25.69
CA THR A 24 6.32 -15.09 -26.33
C THR A 24 7.59 -15.37 -25.54
N GLY A 25 7.51 -16.04 -24.38
CA GLY A 25 8.66 -16.27 -23.50
C GLY A 25 9.31 -14.97 -23.00
N ASN A 26 8.54 -13.89 -22.95
CA ASN A 26 8.97 -12.59 -22.43
C ASN A 26 8.77 -12.51 -20.91
N VAL A 27 9.23 -13.52 -20.18
CA VAL A 27 9.16 -13.64 -18.72
C VAL A 27 10.45 -14.25 -18.17
N GLY A 28 10.81 -13.91 -16.93
CA GLY A 28 11.87 -14.61 -16.18
C GLY A 28 13.31 -14.38 -16.65
N ARG A 29 13.55 -13.40 -17.53
CA ARG A 29 14.88 -13.04 -18.04
C ARG A 29 15.06 -11.52 -18.09
N ASP A 30 16.32 -11.08 -18.11
CA ASP A 30 16.66 -9.67 -18.19
C ASP A 30 16.08 -9.03 -19.45
N GLY A 31 15.55 -7.81 -19.31
CA GLY A 31 14.87 -7.10 -20.41
C GLY A 31 13.51 -7.68 -20.80
N ALA A 32 12.95 -8.62 -20.02
CA ALA A 32 11.61 -9.18 -20.21
C ALA A 32 10.68 -8.85 -19.03
N GLY A 33 9.45 -9.35 -19.08
CA GLY A 33 8.41 -9.09 -18.08
C GLY A 33 7.54 -7.87 -18.40
N ILE A 34 6.63 -7.58 -17.47
CA ILE A 34 5.63 -6.51 -17.55
C ILE A 34 5.91 -5.49 -16.46
N ILE A 35 6.02 -4.23 -16.85
CA ILE A 35 6.07 -3.08 -15.93
C ILE A 35 4.76 -2.30 -16.07
N ALA A 36 4.03 -2.19 -14.95
CA ALA A 36 2.86 -1.34 -14.87
C ALA A 36 3.26 0.04 -14.31
N LEU A 37 3.25 1.06 -15.17
CA LEU A 37 3.54 2.44 -14.78
C LEU A 37 2.36 3.02 -14.01
N ARG A 38 2.64 3.57 -12.84
CA ARG A 38 1.67 4.20 -11.95
C ARG A 38 2.02 5.67 -11.79
N ALA A 39 1.01 6.51 -11.59
CA ALA A 39 1.20 7.96 -11.51
C ALA A 39 1.99 8.41 -10.28
N SER A 40 1.76 7.78 -9.12
CA SER A 40 2.38 8.18 -7.86
C SER A 40 3.74 7.49 -7.65
N GLY A 41 4.72 8.25 -7.15
CA GLY A 41 6.12 7.79 -7.01
C GLY A 41 6.31 6.56 -6.10
N ASN A 42 5.44 6.34 -5.11
CA ASN A 42 5.47 5.15 -4.23
C ASN A 42 4.28 4.19 -4.43
N ALA A 43 3.55 4.29 -5.54
CA ALA A 43 2.33 3.48 -5.71
C ALA A 43 2.62 1.98 -5.60
N GLN A 44 3.78 1.54 -6.11
CA GLN A 44 4.24 0.16 -5.93
C GLN A 44 4.47 -0.15 -4.45
N GLY A 45 5.20 0.72 -3.73
CA GLY A 45 5.44 0.55 -2.29
C GLY A 45 4.17 0.48 -1.44
N LEU A 46 3.11 1.23 -1.77
CA LEU A 46 1.81 1.12 -1.08
C LEU A 46 1.20 -0.28 -1.25
N ILE A 47 1.23 -0.82 -2.47
CA ILE A 47 0.76 -2.18 -2.76
C ILE A 47 1.61 -3.20 -1.98
N ASP A 48 2.93 -3.03 -1.99
CA ASP A 48 3.84 -3.95 -1.29
C ASP A 48 3.73 -3.84 0.23
N MET A 49 3.27 -2.71 0.77
CA MET A 49 2.96 -2.52 2.20
C MET A 49 1.55 -3.01 2.59
N GLY A 50 0.77 -3.59 1.67
CA GLY A 50 -0.56 -4.08 1.98
C GLY A 50 -1.59 -2.96 2.20
N VAL A 51 -1.42 -1.81 1.55
CA VAL A 51 -2.46 -0.76 1.48
C VAL A 51 -3.53 -1.25 0.48
N SER A 52 -4.23 -2.31 0.87
CA SER A 52 -5.19 -3.09 0.09
C SER A 52 -6.17 -3.77 1.04
N PRO A 53 -7.45 -3.91 0.67
CA PRO A 53 -8.46 -4.52 1.55
C PRO A 53 -8.25 -6.02 1.81
N ASP A 54 -7.39 -6.69 1.07
CA ASP A 54 -7.26 -8.15 0.96
C ASP A 54 -5.82 -8.68 1.10
N TYR A 55 -4.82 -7.80 1.23
CA TYR A 55 -3.42 -8.19 1.32
C TYR A 55 -2.71 -7.54 2.50
N LEU A 56 -1.92 -8.35 3.20
CA LEU A 56 -0.92 -7.93 4.19
C LEU A 56 0.41 -7.54 3.49
N PRO A 57 1.33 -6.86 4.20
CA PRO A 57 2.63 -6.50 3.66
C PRO A 57 3.35 -7.66 2.97
N GLY A 58 3.99 -7.41 1.83
CA GLY A 58 4.61 -8.42 0.98
C GLY A 58 3.67 -9.05 -0.06
N GLN A 59 2.52 -8.43 -0.32
CA GLN A 59 1.43 -8.97 -1.17
C GLN A 59 1.01 -10.37 -0.71
N GLN A 60 0.87 -10.55 0.60
CA GLN A 60 0.47 -11.83 1.20
C GLN A 60 -1.04 -11.81 1.46
N PRO A 61 -1.84 -12.75 0.91
CA PRO A 61 -3.30 -12.71 1.08
C PRO A 61 -3.71 -12.77 2.55
N LEU A 62 -4.59 -11.85 2.97
CA LEU A 62 -5.12 -11.80 4.34
C LEU A 62 -5.92 -13.06 4.69
N SER A 63 -6.57 -13.67 3.70
CA SER A 63 -7.36 -14.89 3.86
C SER A 63 -6.53 -16.17 4.03
N ASP A 64 -5.22 -16.11 3.83
CA ASP A 64 -4.33 -17.23 4.12
C ASP A 64 -4.07 -17.32 5.63
N ILE A 65 -4.61 -18.36 6.26
CA ILE A 65 -4.54 -18.57 7.72
C ILE A 65 -3.10 -18.61 8.22
N ALA A 66 -2.17 -19.23 7.48
CA ALA A 66 -0.78 -19.34 7.91
C ALA A 66 -0.07 -17.97 7.83
N VAL A 67 -0.43 -17.15 6.84
CA VAL A 67 0.03 -15.77 6.76
C VAL A 67 -0.54 -14.96 7.91
N ALA A 68 -1.87 -14.99 8.13
CA ALA A 68 -2.53 -14.24 9.19
C ALA A 68 -1.92 -14.56 10.56
N GLN A 69 -1.80 -15.84 10.92
CA GLN A 69 -1.22 -16.28 12.20
C GLN A 69 0.19 -15.75 12.45
N LYS A 70 1.01 -15.65 11.40
CA LYS A 70 2.36 -15.07 11.50
C LYS A 70 2.30 -13.58 11.87
N PHE A 71 1.40 -12.82 11.27
CA PHE A 71 1.22 -11.39 11.59
C PHE A 71 0.55 -11.20 12.95
N GLU A 72 -0.47 -11.99 13.29
CA GLU A 72 -1.13 -11.98 14.60
C GLU A 72 -0.12 -12.25 15.73
N ALA A 73 0.79 -13.20 15.54
CA ALA A 73 1.84 -13.49 16.51
C ALA A 73 2.81 -12.32 16.72
N ALA A 74 3.11 -11.55 15.67
CA ALA A 74 4.01 -10.41 15.74
C ALA A 74 3.34 -9.14 16.26
N TRP A 75 2.07 -8.93 15.93
CA TRP A 75 1.28 -7.76 16.34
C TRP A 75 0.46 -7.98 17.61
N HIS A 76 0.51 -9.19 18.17
CA HIS A 76 -0.18 -9.56 19.41
C HIS A 76 -1.69 -9.25 19.37
N THR A 77 -2.32 -9.42 18.22
CA THR A 77 -3.75 -9.16 18.00
C THR A 77 -4.31 -10.12 16.98
N THR A 78 -5.63 -10.35 17.00
CA THR A 78 -6.33 -11.14 16.00
C THR A 78 -6.68 -10.29 14.79
N LEU A 79 -6.48 -10.82 13.59
CA LEU A 79 -6.78 -10.13 12.34
C LEU A 79 -8.13 -10.57 11.77
N PRO A 80 -8.94 -9.64 11.25
CA PRO A 80 -10.13 -10.00 10.49
C PRO A 80 -9.70 -10.68 9.19
N LEU A 81 -10.15 -11.91 8.94
CA LEU A 81 -9.80 -12.66 7.72
C LEU A 81 -10.67 -12.29 6.52
N GLU A 82 -11.76 -11.56 6.76
CA GLU A 82 -12.65 -11.07 5.72
C GLU A 82 -12.04 -9.88 4.99
N LYS A 83 -12.27 -9.82 3.68
CA LYS A 83 -11.82 -8.70 2.85
C LYS A 83 -12.48 -7.41 3.31
N GLY A 84 -11.67 -6.36 3.48
CA GLY A 84 -12.14 -5.01 3.77
C GLY A 84 -12.91 -4.37 2.61
N LYS A 85 -13.52 -3.21 2.86
CA LYS A 85 -14.20 -2.43 1.83
C LYS A 85 -13.17 -1.72 0.94
N ASP A 86 -13.41 -1.70 -0.37
CA ASP A 86 -12.68 -0.83 -1.29
C ASP A 86 -13.27 0.59 -1.27
N THR A 87 -12.72 1.51 -2.06
CA THR A 87 -13.17 2.92 -2.10
C THR A 87 -14.68 3.04 -2.38
N ILE A 88 -15.22 2.23 -3.30
CA ILE A 88 -16.66 2.27 -3.62
C ILE A 88 -17.47 1.78 -2.42
N GLY A 89 -17.09 0.64 -1.83
CA GLY A 89 -17.74 0.09 -0.65
C GLY A 89 -17.65 1.00 0.58
N ILE A 90 -16.57 1.79 0.72
CA ILE A 90 -16.42 2.80 1.77
C ILE A 90 -17.42 3.93 1.54
N ILE A 91 -17.50 4.50 0.33
CA ILE A 91 -18.44 5.58 0.02
C ILE A 91 -19.88 5.12 0.25
N GLU A 92 -20.25 3.93 -0.22
CA GLU A 92 -21.58 3.37 0.01
C GLU A 92 -21.85 3.12 1.50
N GLY A 93 -20.87 2.60 2.24
CA GLY A 93 -20.98 2.37 3.67
C GLY A 93 -21.19 3.65 4.46
N ILE A 94 -20.49 4.74 4.11
CA ILE A 94 -20.70 6.07 4.68
C ILE A 94 -22.13 6.54 4.40
N LYS A 95 -22.58 6.49 3.14
CA LYS A 95 -23.93 6.92 2.74
C LYS A 95 -25.05 6.13 3.44
N LYS A 96 -24.82 4.84 3.72
CA LYS A 96 -25.77 3.97 4.43
C LYS A 96 -25.72 4.13 5.95
N GLY A 97 -24.67 4.76 6.49
CA GLY A 97 -24.43 4.86 7.93
C GLY A 97 -23.73 3.64 8.55
N ASP A 98 -23.24 2.70 7.72
CA ASP A 98 -22.47 1.53 8.17
C ASP A 98 -21.04 1.92 8.60
N ILE A 99 -20.52 3.03 8.08
CA ILE A 99 -19.21 3.58 8.44
C ILE A 99 -19.42 4.92 9.13
N GLN A 100 -19.06 4.97 10.41
CA GLN A 100 -19.24 6.14 11.27
C GLN A 100 -17.96 6.97 11.44
N GLY A 101 -16.82 6.47 10.94
CA GLY A 101 -15.53 7.14 11.06
C GLY A 101 -14.62 6.84 9.87
N ILE A 102 -13.82 7.83 9.44
CA ILE A 102 -12.83 7.68 8.37
C ILE A 102 -11.53 8.43 8.70
N LEU A 103 -10.39 7.75 8.49
CA LEU A 103 -9.05 8.31 8.54
C LEU A 103 -8.47 8.36 7.13
N ILE A 104 -8.20 9.55 6.62
CA ILE A 104 -7.71 9.77 5.26
C ILE A 104 -6.26 10.24 5.32
N LEU A 105 -5.37 9.50 4.67
CA LEU A 105 -3.93 9.78 4.70
C LEU A 105 -3.44 10.24 3.32
N GLY A 106 -3.10 11.51 3.20
CA GLY A 106 -2.18 11.95 2.15
C GLY A 106 -2.69 11.99 0.72
N ILE A 107 -4.01 11.99 0.53
CA ILE A 107 -4.68 12.12 -0.76
C ILE A 107 -5.64 13.31 -0.73
N ASN A 108 -5.97 13.85 -1.91
CA ASN A 108 -7.01 14.86 -2.00
C ASN A 108 -8.38 14.16 -2.03
N ALA A 109 -8.95 13.98 -0.83
CA ALA A 109 -10.18 13.23 -0.61
C ALA A 109 -11.35 13.69 -1.52
N ILE A 110 -11.51 15.00 -1.70
CA ILE A 110 -12.61 15.57 -2.48
C ILE A 110 -12.48 15.21 -3.95
N SER A 111 -11.29 15.38 -4.54
CA SER A 111 -11.10 15.08 -5.97
C SER A 111 -10.96 13.59 -6.28
N GLU A 112 -10.44 12.80 -5.34
CA GLU A 112 -10.10 11.39 -5.58
C GLU A 112 -11.20 10.41 -5.10
N ILE A 113 -11.97 10.77 -4.07
CA ILE A 113 -13.02 9.92 -3.48
C ILE A 113 -14.40 10.57 -3.68
N GLY A 114 -14.50 11.89 -3.51
CA GLY A 114 -15.74 12.65 -3.63
C GLY A 114 -16.25 13.19 -2.29
N ASN A 115 -17.15 14.17 -2.37
CA ASN A 115 -17.60 14.95 -1.21
C ASN A 115 -18.24 14.15 -0.07
N ALA A 116 -18.82 12.97 -0.37
CA ALA A 116 -19.59 12.18 0.58
C ALA A 116 -18.81 11.85 1.87
N VAL A 117 -17.47 11.82 1.80
CA VAL A 117 -16.58 11.53 2.95
C VAL A 117 -16.58 12.61 4.04
N PHE A 118 -17.01 13.83 3.70
CA PHE A 118 -17.08 14.98 4.62
C PHE A 118 -18.49 15.59 4.71
N GLU A 119 -19.41 15.28 3.80
CA GLU A 119 -20.81 15.76 3.83
C GLU A 119 -21.72 14.93 4.72
N THR A 120 -21.45 13.62 4.81
CA THR A 120 -22.28 12.68 5.57
C THR A 120 -21.91 12.78 7.05
N PRO A 121 -22.83 12.55 8.00
CA PRO A 121 -22.50 12.54 9.43
C PRO A 121 -21.64 11.31 9.81
N ASN A 122 -20.36 11.36 9.45
CA ASN A 122 -19.30 10.45 9.87
C ASN A 122 -18.15 11.29 10.44
N PHE A 123 -17.50 10.81 11.50
CA PHE A 123 -16.32 11.48 12.04
C PHE A 123 -15.14 11.32 11.07
N SER A 124 -14.52 12.42 10.66
CA SER A 124 -13.52 12.43 9.60
C SER A 124 -12.21 13.09 10.05
N VAL A 125 -11.12 12.35 9.86
CA VAL A 125 -9.76 12.82 10.15
C VAL A 125 -8.96 12.85 8.87
N LEU A 126 -8.45 14.02 8.49
CA LEU A 126 -7.59 14.20 7.32
C LEU A 126 -6.15 14.46 7.75
N VAL A 127 -5.23 13.60 7.34
CA VAL A 127 -3.78 13.76 7.52
C VAL A 127 -3.18 14.29 6.22
N HIS A 128 -2.98 15.61 6.12
CA HIS A 128 -2.56 16.27 4.87
C HIS A 128 -1.61 17.45 5.13
N THR A 129 -0.89 17.86 4.10
CA THR A 129 0.03 19.03 4.13
C THR A 129 -0.69 20.35 3.84
N VAL A 130 -1.95 20.28 3.42
CA VAL A 130 -2.74 21.41 2.92
C VAL A 130 -4.16 21.19 3.42
N PHE A 131 -4.76 22.26 3.96
CA PHE A 131 -6.16 22.26 4.35
C PHE A 131 -7.05 22.41 3.10
N PRO A 132 -8.17 21.69 2.96
CA PRO A 132 -9.07 21.85 1.81
C PRO A 132 -9.54 23.30 1.67
N GLU A 133 -9.44 23.88 0.46
CA GLU A 133 -9.79 25.29 0.24
C GLU A 133 -11.31 25.54 0.18
N THR A 134 -12.08 24.51 -0.11
CA THR A 134 -13.53 24.59 -0.31
C THR A 134 -14.25 23.52 0.50
N PRO A 135 -15.48 23.80 1.00
CA PRO A 135 -16.29 22.79 1.65
C PRO A 135 -16.65 21.65 0.69
N PRO A 136 -16.98 20.46 1.21
CA PRO A 136 -17.08 20.09 2.63
C PRO A 136 -15.71 19.91 3.32
N TYR A 137 -15.65 20.13 4.64
CA TYR A 137 -14.41 20.04 5.42
C TYR A 137 -14.41 18.83 6.36
N PRO A 138 -13.23 18.23 6.62
CA PRO A 138 -13.10 17.20 7.66
C PRO A 138 -13.31 17.77 9.06
N ASP A 139 -13.68 16.91 10.01
CA ASP A 139 -13.83 17.30 11.42
C ASP A 139 -12.49 17.62 12.08
N VAL A 140 -11.46 16.87 11.71
CA VAL A 140 -10.09 17.04 12.22
C VAL A 140 -9.10 17.05 11.08
N VAL A 141 -8.16 18.00 11.12
CA VAL A 141 -6.98 17.99 10.23
C VAL A 141 -5.72 17.83 11.07
N LEU A 142 -4.93 16.81 10.77
CA LEU A 142 -3.62 16.59 11.35
C LEU A 142 -2.55 16.96 10.31
N PRO A 143 -1.64 17.90 10.62
CA PRO A 143 -0.58 18.28 9.69
C PRO A 143 0.39 17.12 9.53
N ARG A 144 0.74 16.80 8.29
CA ARG A 144 1.67 15.71 7.97
C ARG A 144 3.01 16.25 7.47
N ALA A 145 4.04 15.43 7.55
CA ALA A 145 5.35 15.71 6.96
C ALA A 145 5.34 15.55 5.42
N THR A 146 6.01 16.45 4.72
CA THR A 146 6.25 16.35 3.26
C THR A 146 7.35 15.33 2.94
N PHE A 147 7.54 14.98 1.67
CA PHE A 147 8.63 14.07 1.28
C PHE A 147 10.03 14.61 1.66
N ALA A 148 10.21 15.93 1.65
CA ALA A 148 11.47 16.58 2.02
C ALA A 148 11.72 16.56 3.53
N GLU A 149 10.66 16.37 4.32
CA GLU A 149 10.67 16.34 5.79
C GLU A 149 10.73 14.91 6.35
N SER A 150 10.30 13.93 5.57
CA SER A 150 10.27 12.52 5.96
C SER A 150 11.58 11.80 5.66
N ALA A 151 11.82 10.70 6.38
CA ALA A 151 12.83 9.70 6.06
C ALA A 151 12.17 8.33 5.85
N GLY A 152 12.81 7.46 5.07
CA GLY A 152 12.33 6.10 4.84
C GLY A 152 12.68 5.56 3.46
N THR A 153 11.71 4.97 2.77
CA THR A 153 11.93 4.37 1.45
C THR A 153 10.77 4.58 0.49
N PHE A 154 11.10 4.71 -0.80
CA PHE A 154 10.16 4.60 -1.91
C PHE A 154 10.46 3.35 -2.71
N THR A 155 9.43 2.70 -3.25
CA THR A 155 9.54 1.61 -4.22
C THR A 155 9.00 2.11 -5.56
N ASN A 156 9.87 2.19 -6.56
CA ASN A 156 9.52 2.67 -7.89
C ASN A 156 8.81 1.59 -8.73
N CYS A 157 8.45 1.90 -9.99
CA CYS A 157 7.70 1.01 -10.88
C CYS A 157 8.44 -0.28 -11.29
N GLU A 158 9.77 -0.28 -11.28
CA GLU A 158 10.58 -1.50 -11.47
C GLU A 158 10.81 -2.28 -10.16
N ARG A 159 10.14 -1.88 -9.07
CA ARG A 159 10.23 -2.46 -7.71
C ARG A 159 11.58 -2.29 -7.02
N ARG A 160 12.35 -1.27 -7.41
CA ARG A 160 13.57 -0.88 -6.70
C ARG A 160 13.20 -0.07 -5.47
N VAL A 161 13.60 -0.57 -4.30
CA VAL A 161 13.53 0.16 -3.04
C VAL A 161 14.66 1.18 -2.99
N GLN A 162 14.32 2.45 -2.84
CA GLN A 162 15.23 3.59 -2.80
C GLN A 162 15.09 4.31 -1.48
N ARG A 163 16.19 4.82 -0.94
CA ARG A 163 16.19 5.57 0.32
C ARG A 163 15.60 6.97 0.11
N LEU A 164 14.68 7.35 1.00
CA LEU A 164 14.28 8.73 1.23
C LEU A 164 15.07 9.27 2.42
N GLN A 165 15.79 10.36 2.20
CA GLN A 165 16.51 11.06 3.24
C GLN A 165 15.84 12.39 3.52
N ARG A 166 15.66 12.67 4.82
CA ARG A 166 15.16 13.94 5.31
C ARG A 166 16.12 15.07 4.88
N ALA A 167 15.58 16.06 4.18
CA ALA A 167 16.30 17.26 3.75
C ALA A 167 16.10 18.42 4.73
N ILE A 168 14.91 18.54 5.32
CA ILE A 168 14.52 19.57 6.28
C ILE A 168 13.76 18.96 7.47
N LEU A 169 13.67 19.66 8.60
CA LEU A 169 12.89 19.16 9.74
C LEU A 169 11.37 19.30 9.47
N PRO A 170 10.53 18.34 9.93
CA PRO A 170 9.08 18.45 9.78
C PRO A 170 8.51 19.68 10.49
N PHE A 171 7.75 20.50 9.78
CA PHE A 171 7.00 21.62 10.39
C PHE A 171 5.83 21.13 11.26
N SER A 172 5.30 19.94 10.96
CA SER A 172 4.34 19.22 11.81
C SER A 172 4.92 18.78 13.16
N SER A 173 6.22 18.98 13.40
CA SER A 173 6.98 18.45 14.56
C SER A 173 7.03 16.92 14.68
N LYS A 174 6.32 16.21 13.80
CA LYS A 174 6.15 14.76 13.79
C LYS A 174 6.26 14.24 12.36
N ASP A 175 6.99 13.14 12.18
CA ASP A 175 6.96 12.38 10.94
C ASP A 175 5.63 11.62 10.79
N ASN A 176 5.34 11.17 9.58
CA ASN A 176 4.03 10.60 9.25
C ASN A 176 3.72 9.32 10.04
N TRP A 177 4.72 8.47 10.28
CA TRP A 177 4.57 7.24 11.07
C TRP A 177 4.37 7.52 12.56
N GLU A 178 4.92 8.63 13.08
CA GLU A 178 4.73 9.02 14.48
C GLU A 178 3.27 9.41 14.73
N ILE A 179 2.61 10.07 13.77
CA ILE A 179 1.19 10.41 13.87
C ILE A 179 0.36 9.13 14.01
N ILE A 180 0.62 8.11 13.18
CA ILE A 180 -0.09 6.82 13.26
C ILE A 180 0.20 6.10 14.58
N SER A 181 1.46 6.11 15.02
CA SER A 181 1.89 5.53 16.30
C SER A 181 1.18 6.18 17.49
N LEU A 182 1.03 7.51 17.48
CA LEU A 182 0.31 8.27 18.50
C LEU A 182 -1.20 7.96 18.49
N LEU A 183 -1.80 7.88 17.30
CA LEU A 183 -3.21 7.51 17.17
C LEU A 183 -3.48 6.09 17.69
N ALA A 184 -2.62 5.13 17.34
CA ALA A 184 -2.73 3.76 17.82
C ALA A 184 -2.61 3.68 19.36
N ASN A 185 -1.62 4.36 19.93
CA ASN A 185 -1.44 4.45 21.38
C ASN A 185 -2.65 5.10 22.08
N ALA A 186 -3.26 6.14 21.48
CA ALA A 186 -4.48 6.76 22.00
C ALA A 186 -5.72 5.85 21.91
N MET A 187 -5.65 4.78 21.12
CA MET A 187 -6.68 3.74 20.98
C MET A 187 -6.30 2.45 21.72
N ASP A 188 -5.43 2.55 22.73
CA ASP A 188 -4.98 1.44 23.59
C ASP A 188 -4.23 0.31 22.85
N TYR A 189 -3.65 0.60 21.68
CA TYR A 189 -2.73 -0.30 20.99
C TYR A 189 -1.29 0.25 21.07
N PRO A 190 -0.40 -0.36 21.87
CA PRO A 190 1.00 0.05 21.96
C PRO A 190 1.71 -0.05 20.61
N MET A 191 2.12 1.08 20.05
CA MET A 191 2.82 1.14 18.77
C MET A 191 4.00 2.11 18.89
N ASP A 192 5.09 1.62 19.46
CA ASP A 192 6.25 2.44 19.78
C ASP A 192 7.46 2.05 18.93
N TYR A 193 7.81 2.93 17.99
CA TYR A 193 9.03 2.83 17.20
C TYR A 193 9.97 3.98 17.54
N SER A 194 11.26 3.70 17.67
CA SER A 194 12.27 4.75 17.92
C SER A 194 12.80 5.34 16.61
N SER A 195 12.72 4.59 15.52
CA SER A 195 13.23 5.00 14.22
C SER A 195 12.52 4.30 13.06
N VAL A 196 12.67 4.86 11.85
CA VAL A 196 12.25 4.22 10.60
C VAL A 196 13.00 2.89 10.36
N SER A 197 14.19 2.74 10.94
CA SER A 197 14.94 1.48 10.84
C SER A 197 14.22 0.35 11.57
N ASP A 198 13.62 0.62 12.74
CA ASP A 198 12.90 -0.38 13.53
C ASP A 198 11.69 -0.89 12.72
N ILE A 199 10.93 0.04 12.13
CA ILE A 199 9.80 -0.26 11.24
C ILE A 199 10.28 -1.09 10.04
N SER A 200 11.39 -0.70 9.41
CA SER A 200 11.95 -1.42 8.26
C SER A 200 12.41 -2.84 8.63
N THR A 201 12.96 -3.04 9.83
CA THR A 201 13.35 -4.35 10.35
C THR A 201 12.13 -5.24 10.57
N GLU A 202 11.06 -4.72 11.17
CA GLU A 202 9.80 -5.46 11.32
C GLU A 202 9.23 -5.88 9.96
N ILE A 203 9.15 -4.93 9.01
CA ILE A 203 8.71 -5.19 7.64
C ILE A 203 9.53 -6.31 7.01
N ALA A 204 10.87 -6.26 7.09
CA ALA A 204 11.74 -7.28 6.49
C ALA A 204 11.58 -8.68 7.13
N ASN A 205 11.23 -8.72 8.42
CA ASN A 205 10.94 -9.97 9.13
C ASN A 205 9.60 -10.59 8.68
N LEU A 206 8.57 -9.77 8.51
CA LEU A 206 7.20 -10.22 8.18
C LEU A 206 6.95 -10.41 6.68
N ALA A 207 7.60 -9.62 5.84
CA ALA A 207 7.43 -9.57 4.40
C ALA A 207 8.76 -9.89 3.68
N PRO A 208 9.01 -11.17 3.33
CA PRO A 208 10.30 -11.62 2.79
C PRO A 208 10.81 -10.88 1.55
N ILE A 209 9.92 -10.27 0.76
CA ILE A 209 10.32 -9.48 -0.42
C ILE A 209 11.23 -8.30 -0.06
N PHE A 210 11.12 -7.77 1.16
CA PHE A 210 11.93 -6.65 1.64
C PHE A 210 13.30 -7.06 2.20
N LYS A 211 13.58 -8.36 2.35
CA LYS A 211 14.90 -8.84 2.80
C LYS A 211 16.04 -8.46 1.86
N ALA A 212 15.74 -8.18 0.59
CA ALA A 212 16.71 -7.68 -0.37
C ALA A 212 17.25 -6.29 0.00
N GLY A 213 16.48 -5.51 0.78
CA GLY A 213 16.88 -4.19 1.26
C GLY A 213 16.92 -3.10 0.20
N ILE A 214 17.45 -1.94 0.59
CA ILE A 214 17.57 -0.75 -0.26
C ILE A 214 18.56 -1.04 -1.38
N TYR A 215 18.19 -0.71 -2.63
CA TYR A 215 18.93 -1.03 -3.85
C TYR A 215 19.18 -2.52 -4.09
N GLY A 216 18.50 -3.39 -3.34
CA GLY A 216 18.55 -4.83 -3.48
C GLY A 216 17.85 -5.35 -4.72
N LYS A 217 17.85 -6.67 -4.88
CA LYS A 217 17.17 -7.38 -5.96
C LYS A 217 15.67 -7.04 -5.98
N GLN A 218 15.13 -6.77 -7.18
CA GLN A 218 13.72 -6.47 -7.38
C GLN A 218 12.88 -7.76 -7.53
N TRP A 219 11.70 -7.81 -6.90
CA TRP A 219 10.78 -8.94 -7.02
C TRP A 219 9.99 -8.90 -8.36
N PRO A 220 9.31 -9.99 -8.78
CA PRO A 220 9.28 -11.32 -8.18
C PRO A 220 10.63 -12.03 -8.30
N PHE A 221 11.02 -12.72 -7.24
CA PHE A 221 12.11 -13.68 -7.30
C PHE A 221 11.55 -14.98 -7.84
N LEU A 222 12.07 -15.46 -8.97
CA LEU A 222 11.80 -16.83 -9.40
C LEU A 222 12.39 -17.79 -8.37
N ASP A 223 11.62 -18.82 -8.01
CA ASP A 223 12.07 -19.89 -7.13
C ASP A 223 12.64 -21.02 -7.99
N ASN A 224 13.96 -21.07 -8.14
CA ASN A 224 14.66 -22.05 -9.00
C ASN A 224 14.08 -22.12 -10.43
N GLY A 225 13.78 -20.95 -11.01
CA GLY A 225 13.21 -20.83 -12.36
C GLY A 225 11.69 -21.05 -12.44
N ARG A 226 10.99 -21.18 -11.30
CA ARG A 226 9.54 -21.37 -11.23
C ARG A 226 8.79 -20.10 -10.84
N PHE A 227 7.53 -20.02 -11.24
CA PHE A 227 6.60 -18.97 -10.82
C PHE A 227 6.16 -19.20 -9.38
N ARG A 228 5.66 -18.14 -8.71
CA ARG A 228 5.16 -18.20 -7.32
C ARG A 228 3.73 -18.72 -7.20
N THR A 229 3.28 -19.51 -8.17
CA THR A 229 2.00 -20.21 -8.18
C THR A 229 2.14 -21.54 -7.42
N LYS A 230 1.02 -22.13 -6.99
CA LYS A 230 1.03 -23.35 -6.17
C LYS A 230 1.73 -24.54 -6.85
N ASP A 231 1.64 -24.62 -8.17
CA ASP A 231 2.27 -25.65 -9.01
C ASP A 231 3.60 -25.20 -9.62
N GLY A 232 4.00 -23.95 -9.40
CA GLY A 232 5.22 -23.36 -9.95
C GLY A 232 5.14 -23.01 -11.45
N LEU A 233 3.96 -23.13 -12.07
CA LEU A 233 3.73 -22.89 -13.49
C LEU A 233 3.06 -21.53 -13.73
N ALA A 234 3.29 -20.96 -14.91
CA ALA A 234 2.46 -19.85 -15.37
C ALA A 234 1.14 -20.39 -15.91
N HIS A 235 0.05 -19.66 -15.67
CA HIS A 235 -1.29 -19.99 -16.12
C HIS A 235 -1.74 -18.94 -17.12
N LEU A 236 -2.18 -19.40 -18.30
CA LEU A 236 -2.87 -18.53 -19.24
C LEU A 236 -4.26 -18.22 -18.70
N HIS A 237 -4.80 -17.04 -19.05
CA HIS A 237 -6.17 -16.72 -18.72
C HIS A 237 -7.12 -17.72 -19.40
N PRO A 238 -8.07 -18.32 -18.67
CA PRO A 238 -9.04 -19.23 -19.28
C PRO A 238 -9.95 -18.45 -20.25
N CYS A 239 -10.19 -19.03 -21.42
CA CYS A 239 -11.13 -18.50 -22.41
C CYS A 239 -12.58 -18.52 -21.91
#